data_AF-A0A091RR88-F1
#
_entry.id   AF-A0A091RR88-F1
#
_cell.length_a   1.000
_cell.length_b   1.000
_cell.length_c   1.000
_cell.angle_alpha   90.00
_cell.angle_beta   90.00
_cell.angle_gamma   90.00
#
_symmetry.space_group_name_H-M   'P 1'
#
loop_
_entity.id
_entity.type
_entity.pdbx_description
1 polymer ?
#
loop_
_entity_poly.entity_id
_entity_poly.type
_entity_poly.pdbx_seq_one_letter_code
_entity_poly.pdbx_strand_id
1 'polypeptide(L)'
;RSLVVVHFWAPWAPQCAQMNEVMAALAKEHEQVTFVKLEAEAVPEVSEKYGISSVPTFLFFKNSQQVDRLDGAHAPELTRKVQRHESSTPTPATPRAGPQEELSLRLKRLISAAPCMLFMKGSPKEPRCGFSRQLVEILNKHNISFSSFDVFSDEEVRQGLKTYSNWPTYPQLYVAGELIGGLDIVKELEASGELDTICPKAQKLEDRLKSLINKAPVMLFMKGSKQMAKCGFSRQIIEIMNSTGVEYETFDILEDEEVRQGLKTFSNWPTYPQLYVKGELVGGVDIVKELKESGELLPVLKGEN
;
A
#
# COMPACT_ATOMS: atom_id res chain seq x y z
N ARG A 1 29.94 -7.75 24.93
CA ARG A 1 29.51 -8.32 26.23
C ARG A 1 28.23 -9.12 26.02
N SER A 2 28.00 -10.12 26.87
CA SER A 2 26.85 -11.02 26.85
C SER A 2 25.52 -10.28 27.08
N LEU A 3 24.45 -10.83 26.52
CA LEU A 3 23.07 -10.37 26.71
C LEU A 3 22.60 -10.77 28.12
N VAL A 4 21.88 -9.88 28.81
CA VAL A 4 21.22 -10.19 30.08
C VAL A 4 19.72 -10.02 29.91
N VAL A 5 18.92 -11.02 30.26
CA VAL A 5 17.46 -10.98 30.19
C VAL A 5 16.90 -11.04 31.61
N VAL A 6 16.20 -9.98 32.03
CA VAL A 6 15.61 -9.85 33.36
C VAL A 6 14.11 -10.07 33.27
N HIS A 7 13.60 -11.12 33.92
CA HIS A 7 12.17 -11.43 34.04
C HIS A 7 11.63 -10.87 35.36
N PHE A 8 10.81 -9.84 35.26
CA PHE A 8 9.99 -9.32 36.33
C PHE A 8 8.77 -10.21 36.51
N TRP A 9 8.67 -10.85 37.68
CA TRP A 9 7.65 -11.84 37.99
C TRP A 9 6.98 -11.56 39.34
N ALA A 10 5.85 -12.22 39.59
CA ALA A 10 5.23 -12.25 40.91
C ALA A 10 4.66 -13.65 41.21
N PRO A 11 4.65 -14.10 42.49
CA PRO A 11 4.21 -15.44 42.87
C PRO A 11 2.70 -15.65 42.66
N TRP A 12 1.91 -14.58 42.69
CA TRP A 12 0.46 -14.63 42.48
C TRP A 12 0.04 -14.77 41.01
N ALA A 13 0.97 -14.63 40.05
CA ALA A 13 0.68 -14.66 38.61
C ALA A 13 0.99 -16.04 38.00
N PRO A 14 -0.01 -16.88 37.66
CA PRO A 14 0.23 -18.22 37.13
C PRO A 14 1.06 -18.24 35.84
N GLN A 15 0.90 -17.20 35.01
CA GLN A 15 1.65 -17.06 33.76
C GLN A 15 3.16 -16.87 33.99
N CYS A 16 3.56 -16.35 35.16
CA CYS A 16 4.98 -16.26 35.53
C CYS A 16 5.60 -17.65 35.75
N ALA A 17 4.84 -18.62 36.26
CA ALA A 17 5.33 -19.99 36.45
C ALA A 17 5.67 -20.64 35.10
N GLN A 18 4.77 -20.52 34.12
CA GLN A 18 5.02 -20.98 32.75
C GLN A 18 6.25 -20.31 32.13
N MET A 19 6.36 -18.98 32.27
CA MET A 19 7.50 -18.27 31.70
C MET A 19 8.82 -18.54 32.42
N ASN A 20 8.79 -18.94 33.70
CA ASN A 20 9.98 -19.40 34.41
C ASN A 20 10.55 -20.69 33.79
N GLU A 21 9.69 -21.61 33.35
CA GLU A 21 10.13 -22.82 32.63
C GLU A 21 10.75 -22.47 31.28
N VAL A 22 10.14 -21.54 30.54
CA VAL A 22 10.68 -21.03 29.27
C VAL A 22 12.06 -20.39 29.46
N MET A 23 12.21 -19.54 30.49
CA MET A 23 13.50 -18.93 30.84
C MET A 23 14.55 -19.98 31.20
N ALA A 24 14.17 -21.05 31.91
CA ALA A 24 15.08 -22.13 32.26
C ALA A 24 15.50 -22.98 31.03
N ALA A 25 14.60 -23.18 30.07
CA ALA A 25 14.93 -23.84 28.80
C ALA A 25 15.89 -22.99 27.97
N LEU A 26 15.59 -21.70 27.80
CA LEU A 26 16.43 -20.76 27.06
C LEU A 26 17.82 -20.59 27.70
N ALA A 27 17.93 -20.61 29.03
CA ALA A 27 19.21 -20.57 29.72
C ALA A 27 20.10 -21.79 29.45
N LYS A 28 19.52 -22.96 29.13
CA LYS A 28 20.27 -24.15 28.72
C LYS A 28 20.69 -24.11 27.26
N GLU A 29 19.85 -23.55 26.40
CA GLU A 29 20.11 -23.46 24.95
C GLU A 29 21.09 -22.33 24.59
N HIS A 30 21.14 -21.28 25.40
CA HIS A 30 21.87 -20.04 25.11
C HIS A 30 22.88 -19.70 26.22
N GLU A 31 23.98 -20.45 26.32
CA GLU A 31 24.99 -20.31 27.39
C GLU A 31 25.66 -18.91 27.43
N GLN A 32 25.61 -18.15 26.32
CA GLN A 32 26.16 -16.80 26.23
C GLN A 32 25.19 -15.70 26.73
N VAL A 33 23.97 -16.08 27.13
CA VAL A 33 22.93 -15.18 27.62
C VAL A 33 22.71 -15.41 29.11
N THR A 34 22.75 -14.34 29.90
CA THR A 34 22.48 -14.40 31.34
C THR A 34 21.00 -14.14 31.60
N PHE A 35 20.31 -15.10 32.20
CA PHE A 35 18.89 -14.98 32.55
C PHE A 35 18.75 -14.70 34.05
N VAL A 36 18.04 -13.63 34.40
CA VAL A 36 17.82 -13.18 35.78
C VAL A 36 16.33 -13.11 36.04
N LYS A 37 15.89 -13.56 37.22
CA LYS A 37 14.53 -13.39 37.70
C LYS A 37 14.52 -12.36 38.80
N LEU A 38 13.56 -11.44 38.75
CA LEU A 38 13.41 -10.38 39.71
C LEU A 38 11.94 -10.27 40.11
N GLU A 39 11.64 -10.41 41.40
CA GLU A 39 10.28 -10.28 41.88
C GLU A 39 9.88 -8.81 41.89
N ALA A 40 8.88 -8.43 41.09
CA ALA A 40 8.57 -7.02 40.83
C ALA A 40 8.17 -6.25 42.10
N GLU A 41 7.50 -6.93 43.03
CA GLU A 41 7.05 -6.35 44.30
C GLU A 41 8.15 -6.28 45.36
N ALA A 42 9.21 -7.08 45.25
CA ALA A 42 10.35 -7.04 46.17
C ALA A 42 11.31 -5.89 45.87
N VAL A 43 11.22 -5.29 44.68
CA VAL A 43 12.09 -4.18 44.23
C VAL A 43 11.30 -3.03 43.59
N PRO A 44 10.40 -2.37 44.35
CA PRO A 44 9.47 -1.38 43.79
C PRO A 44 10.18 -0.20 43.10
N GLU A 45 11.31 0.28 43.64
CA GLU A 45 12.11 1.36 43.04
C GLU A 45 12.67 0.98 41.66
N VAL A 46 13.06 -0.28 41.48
CA VAL A 46 13.55 -0.81 40.20
C VAL A 46 12.39 -0.97 39.23
N SER A 47 11.27 -1.52 39.71
CA SER A 47 10.04 -1.69 38.92
C SER A 47 9.52 -0.35 38.40
N GLU A 48 9.48 0.69 39.24
CA GLU A 48 9.08 2.04 38.83
C GLU A 48 10.05 2.64 37.81
N LYS A 49 11.37 2.55 38.08
CA LYS A 49 12.41 3.06 37.18
C LYS A 49 12.32 2.49 35.76
N TYR A 50 11.93 1.22 35.64
CA TYR A 50 11.79 0.55 34.35
C TYR A 50 10.33 0.47 33.84
N GLY A 51 9.40 1.15 34.51
CA GLY A 51 7.99 1.22 34.11
C GLY A 51 7.32 -0.15 34.06
N ILE A 52 7.55 -0.99 35.08
CA ILE A 52 6.92 -2.31 35.23
C ILE A 52 5.53 -2.11 35.85
N SER A 53 4.50 -2.17 35.02
CA SER A 53 3.10 -2.01 35.42
C SER A 53 2.30 -3.32 35.42
N SER A 54 2.88 -4.40 34.88
CA SER A 54 2.30 -5.74 34.85
C SER A 54 3.40 -6.78 34.91
N VAL A 55 3.03 -8.01 35.29
CA VAL A 55 3.91 -9.18 35.25
C VAL A 55 3.20 -10.31 34.48
N PRO A 56 3.92 -11.15 33.72
CA PRO A 56 5.38 -11.14 33.55
C PRO A 56 5.85 -10.07 32.55
N THR A 57 6.98 -9.40 32.84
CA THR A 57 7.66 -8.48 31.90
C THR A 57 9.14 -8.85 31.81
N PHE A 58 9.70 -8.79 30.60
CA PHE A 58 11.09 -9.14 30.31
C PHE A 58 11.84 -7.93 29.77
N LEU A 59 12.97 -7.59 30.37
CA LEU A 59 13.87 -6.56 29.89
C LEU A 59 15.17 -7.19 29.39
N PHE A 60 15.67 -6.70 28.27
CA PHE A 60 16.89 -7.20 27.65
C PHE A 60 17.96 -6.13 27.78
N PHE A 61 19.13 -6.49 28.30
CA PHE A 61 20.25 -5.58 28.52
C PHE A 61 21.51 -6.06 27.81
N LYS A 62 22.21 -5.14 27.15
CA LYS A 62 23.55 -5.36 26.59
C LYS A 62 24.39 -4.14 26.92
N ASN A 63 25.60 -4.33 27.43
CA ASN A 63 26.48 -3.25 27.88
C ASN A 63 25.80 -2.26 28.86
N SER A 64 24.99 -2.77 29.80
CA SER A 64 24.24 -1.97 30.79
C SER A 64 23.17 -1.02 30.21
N GLN A 65 22.84 -1.15 28.92
CA GLN A 65 21.74 -0.44 28.27
C GLN A 65 20.59 -1.42 28.00
N GLN A 66 19.35 -0.98 28.25
CA GLN A 66 18.17 -1.74 27.85
C GLN A 66 18.04 -1.70 26.31
N VAL A 67 18.11 -2.87 25.67
CA VAL A 67 18.08 -3.02 24.20
C VAL A 67 16.75 -3.51 23.67
N ASP A 68 15.90 -4.08 24.53
CA ASP A 68 14.57 -4.59 24.16
C ASP A 68 13.69 -4.77 25.41
N ARG A 69 12.39 -4.95 25.18
CA ARG A 69 11.35 -5.21 26.20
C ARG A 69 10.28 -6.15 25.63
N LEU A 70 9.70 -6.97 26.51
CA LEU A 70 8.54 -7.79 26.23
C LEU A 70 7.60 -7.74 27.43
N ASP A 71 6.36 -7.31 27.22
CA ASP A 71 5.32 -7.33 28.24
C ASP A 71 4.38 -8.51 27.99
N GLY A 72 4.07 -9.26 29.04
CA GLY A 72 3.17 -10.42 28.98
C GLY A 72 3.86 -11.75 28.67
N ALA A 73 3.06 -12.82 28.80
CA ALA A 73 3.52 -14.21 28.68
C ALA A 73 3.50 -14.69 27.22
N HIS A 74 4.51 -14.32 26.44
CA HIS A 74 4.63 -14.68 25.02
C HIS A 74 5.94 -15.44 24.75
N ALA A 75 5.94 -16.75 25.02
CA ALA A 75 7.12 -17.61 24.89
C ALA A 75 7.80 -17.56 23.50
N PRO A 76 7.07 -17.65 22.36
CA PRO A 76 7.70 -17.61 21.04
C PRO A 76 8.38 -16.27 20.74
N GLU A 77 7.83 -15.17 21.27
CA GLU A 77 8.41 -13.84 21.07
C GLU A 77 9.65 -13.63 21.95
N LEU A 78 9.63 -14.12 23.19
CA LEU A 78 10.79 -14.15 24.07
C LEU A 78 11.97 -14.89 23.41
N THR A 79 11.74 -16.11 22.90
CA THR A 79 12.76 -16.91 22.20
C THR A 79 13.34 -16.16 21.00
N ARG A 80 12.50 -15.54 20.16
CA ARG A 80 12.94 -14.76 19.00
C ARG A 80 13.81 -13.56 19.40
N LYS A 81 13.44 -12.86 20.47
CA LYS A 81 14.20 -11.71 20.98
C LYS A 81 15.57 -12.14 21.54
N VAL A 82 15.64 -13.25 22.27
CA VAL A 82 16.90 -13.83 22.76
C VAL A 82 17.84 -14.13 21.59
N GLN A 83 17.39 -14.92 20.62
CA GLN A 83 18.19 -15.33 19.45
C GLN A 83 18.70 -14.12 18.65
N ARG A 84 17.84 -13.12 18.42
CA ARG A 84 18.19 -11.89 17.71
C ARG A 84 19.34 -11.13 18.38
N HIS A 85 19.34 -11.07 19.71
CA HIS A 85 20.32 -10.27 20.46
C HIS A 85 21.60 -11.04 20.80
N GLU A 86 21.55 -12.38 20.72
CA GLU A 86 22.70 -13.27 20.82
C GLU A 86 23.58 -13.23 19.56
N SER A 87 22.99 -13.30 18.37
CA SER A 87 23.71 -13.48 17.10
C SER A 87 24.38 -12.22 16.50
N SER A 88 24.63 -11.18 17.29
CA SER A 88 25.20 -9.91 16.79
C SER A 88 26.71 -9.77 17.02
N THR A 89 27.49 -10.31 16.07
CA THR A 89 28.81 -9.78 15.66
C THR A 89 28.58 -8.46 14.91
N PRO A 90 29.44 -7.43 15.03
CA PRO A 90 29.06 -6.06 14.69
C PRO A 90 29.15 -5.82 13.18
N THR A 91 28.02 -5.91 12.50
CA THR A 91 27.75 -5.09 11.32
C THR A 91 27.26 -3.72 11.80
N PRO A 92 27.61 -2.60 11.14
CA PRO A 92 27.26 -1.27 11.63
C PRO A 92 25.74 -1.10 11.53
N ALA A 93 25.07 -1.23 12.68
CA ALA A 93 23.64 -1.02 12.81
C ALA A 93 23.40 0.46 13.13
N THR A 94 22.68 1.07 12.21
CA THR A 94 21.87 2.28 12.33
C THR A 94 21.22 2.39 13.73
N PRO A 95 21.12 3.60 14.32
CA PRO A 95 20.54 3.79 15.64
C PRO A 95 19.08 3.32 15.66
N ARG A 96 18.66 2.60 16.71
CA ARG A 96 17.21 2.35 16.94
C ARG A 96 16.58 3.64 17.48
N ALA A 97 15.67 4.14 16.67
CA ALA A 97 14.79 5.25 16.90
C ALA A 97 13.99 5.15 18.21
N GLY A 98 13.99 6.20 19.05
CA GLY A 98 13.06 6.31 20.19
C GLY A 98 11.59 6.38 19.74
N PRO A 99 10.57 6.35 20.64
CA PRO A 99 9.15 6.37 20.27
C PRO A 99 8.78 7.53 19.33
N GLN A 100 9.41 8.69 19.51
CA GLN A 100 9.24 9.87 18.67
C GLN A 100 9.83 9.68 17.26
N GLU A 101 10.92 8.92 17.14
CA GLU A 101 11.57 8.62 15.87
C GLU A 101 10.87 7.46 15.15
N GLU A 102 10.26 6.51 15.88
CA GLU A 102 9.33 5.52 15.32
C GLU A 102 8.06 6.18 14.75
N LEU A 103 7.45 7.11 15.50
CA LEU A 103 6.34 7.92 15.00
C LEU A 103 6.77 8.71 13.76
N SER A 104 7.94 9.34 13.79
CA SER A 104 8.46 10.09 12.62
C SER A 104 8.63 9.20 11.39
N LEU A 105 9.11 7.96 11.55
CA LEU A 105 9.18 6.97 10.47
C LEU A 105 7.78 6.57 9.97
N ARG A 106 6.82 6.39 10.88
CA ARG A 106 5.42 6.10 10.53
C ARG A 106 4.80 7.24 9.73
N LEU A 107 5.00 8.49 10.15
CA LEU A 107 4.51 9.67 9.43
C LEU A 107 5.13 9.78 8.04
N LYS A 108 6.45 9.58 7.92
CA LYS A 108 7.13 9.54 6.61
C LYS A 108 6.52 8.49 5.68
N ARG A 109 6.26 7.27 6.18
CA ARG A 109 5.61 6.21 5.39
C ARG A 109 4.21 6.60 4.93
N LEU A 110 3.42 7.23 5.79
CA LEU A 110 2.07 7.69 5.45
C LEU A 110 2.11 8.82 4.41
N ILE A 111 2.98 9.81 4.60
CA ILE A 111 3.14 10.95 3.70
C ILE A 111 3.58 10.48 2.30
N SER A 112 4.46 9.48 2.23
CA SER A 112 4.96 8.91 0.97
C SER A 112 4.15 7.71 0.45
N ALA A 113 2.99 7.40 1.03
CA ALA A 113 2.17 6.25 0.62
C ALA A 113 1.58 6.40 -0.79
N ALA A 114 1.41 7.63 -1.26
CA ALA A 114 1.03 7.96 -2.63
C ALA A 114 1.77 9.21 -3.11
N PRO A 115 1.90 9.43 -4.43
CA PRO A 115 2.50 10.63 -4.99
C PRO A 115 1.83 11.94 -4.56
N CYS A 116 0.53 11.88 -4.21
CA CYS A 116 -0.23 12.98 -3.65
C CYS A 116 -1.08 12.45 -2.50
N MET A 117 -0.81 12.92 -1.28
CA MET A 117 -1.44 12.47 -0.03
C MET A 117 -2.18 13.64 0.64
N LEU A 118 -3.49 13.47 0.84
CA LEU A 118 -4.34 14.43 1.53
C LEU A 118 -4.70 13.93 2.94
N PHE A 119 -4.19 14.60 3.96
CA PHE A 119 -4.63 14.38 5.34
C PHE A 119 -5.80 15.31 5.64
N MET A 120 -6.99 14.73 5.87
CA MET A 120 -8.24 15.47 5.97
C MET A 120 -9.11 14.98 7.11
N LYS A 121 -10.13 15.77 7.47
CA LYS A 121 -11.15 15.38 8.45
C LYS A 121 -12.28 14.65 7.71
N GLY A 122 -12.40 13.34 7.91
CA GLY A 122 -13.30 12.47 7.15
C GLY A 122 -12.64 11.88 5.90
N SER A 123 -13.44 11.58 4.88
CA SER A 123 -12.97 11.01 3.61
C SER A 123 -13.37 11.88 2.42
N PRO A 124 -12.81 11.66 1.21
CA PRO A 124 -13.21 12.40 0.01
C PRO A 124 -14.70 12.26 -0.33
N LYS A 125 -15.31 11.10 0.00
CA LYS A 125 -16.74 10.87 -0.18
C LYS A 125 -17.59 11.46 0.94
N GLU A 126 -17.05 11.47 2.16
CA GLU A 126 -17.73 11.94 3.38
C GLU A 126 -16.84 12.92 4.17
N PRO A 127 -16.64 14.15 3.67
CA PRO A 127 -15.81 15.14 4.35
C PRO A 127 -16.54 15.69 5.58
N ARG A 128 -15.87 15.65 6.74
CA ARG A 128 -16.42 16.07 8.04
C ARG A 128 -16.07 17.53 8.40
N CYS A 129 -15.52 18.29 7.45
CA CYS A 129 -15.13 19.68 7.64
C CYS A 129 -15.24 20.46 6.32
N GLY A 130 -15.71 21.71 6.36
CA GLY A 130 -15.87 22.56 5.17
C GLY A 130 -14.56 22.80 4.40
N PHE A 131 -13.45 23.00 5.12
CA PHE A 131 -12.13 23.17 4.49
C PHE A 131 -11.66 21.89 3.77
N SER A 132 -11.89 20.73 4.39
CA SER A 132 -11.58 19.42 3.79
C SER A 132 -12.42 19.16 2.55
N ARG A 133 -13.70 19.54 2.57
CA ARG A 133 -14.59 19.43 1.40
C ARG A 133 -14.12 20.31 0.24
N GLN A 134 -13.85 21.59 0.50
CA GLN A 134 -13.38 22.53 -0.53
C GLN A 134 -12.06 22.07 -1.15
N LEU A 135 -11.13 21.54 -0.36
CA LEU A 135 -9.87 21.05 -0.90
C LEU A 135 -10.07 19.85 -1.83
N VAL A 136 -10.92 18.89 -1.44
CA VAL A 136 -11.30 17.76 -2.29
C VAL A 136 -11.96 18.22 -3.59
N GLU A 137 -12.84 19.22 -3.53
CA GLU A 137 -13.48 19.81 -4.72
C GLU A 137 -12.44 20.39 -5.69
N ILE A 138 -11.45 21.15 -5.19
CA ILE A 138 -10.37 21.71 -6.02
C ILE A 138 -9.56 20.59 -6.68
N LEU A 139 -9.12 19.59 -5.91
CA LEU A 139 -8.32 18.48 -6.44
C LEU A 139 -9.09 17.70 -7.52
N ASN A 140 -10.37 17.43 -7.29
CA ASN A 140 -11.23 16.74 -8.25
C ASN A 140 -11.47 17.58 -9.51
N LYS A 141 -11.75 18.87 -9.36
CA LYS A 141 -11.94 19.81 -10.47
C LYS A 141 -10.72 19.83 -11.40
N HIS A 142 -9.51 19.75 -10.83
CA HIS A 142 -8.26 19.74 -11.57
C HIS A 142 -7.82 18.34 -12.04
N ASN A 143 -8.65 17.31 -11.83
CA ASN A 143 -8.31 15.91 -12.13
C ASN A 143 -6.98 15.49 -11.50
N ILE A 144 -6.72 15.90 -10.26
CA ILE A 144 -5.53 15.50 -9.52
C ILE A 144 -5.77 14.12 -8.92
N SER A 145 -4.84 13.18 -9.13
CA SER A 145 -4.87 11.88 -8.46
C SER A 145 -4.33 12.04 -7.06
N PHE A 146 -5.10 11.66 -6.05
CA PHE A 146 -4.64 11.70 -4.67
C PHE A 146 -5.21 10.53 -3.86
N SER A 147 -4.46 10.13 -2.83
CA SER A 147 -4.96 9.29 -1.75
C SER A 147 -5.23 10.14 -0.52
N SER A 148 -6.09 9.66 0.38
CA SER A 148 -6.49 10.42 1.57
C SER A 148 -6.34 9.62 2.85
N PHE A 149 -6.04 10.32 3.95
CA PHE A 149 -6.03 9.75 5.29
C PHE A 149 -7.00 10.55 6.20
N ASP A 150 -7.92 9.85 6.86
CA ASP A 150 -8.82 10.47 7.84
C ASP A 150 -8.10 10.63 9.17
N VAL A 151 -7.78 11.87 9.52
CA VAL A 151 -7.05 12.19 10.76
C VAL A 151 -7.86 11.92 12.03
N PHE A 152 -9.17 11.69 11.93
CA PHE A 152 -9.97 11.26 13.09
C PHE A 152 -9.84 9.78 13.40
N SER A 153 -9.32 8.98 12.47
CA SER A 153 -9.10 7.54 12.69
C SER A 153 -7.87 7.27 13.57
N ASP A 154 -6.95 8.23 13.68
CA ASP A 154 -5.70 8.07 14.42
C ASP A 154 -5.23 9.40 15.03
N GLU A 155 -5.42 9.54 16.34
CA GLU A 155 -5.08 10.75 17.08
C GLU A 155 -3.57 10.97 17.21
N GLU A 156 -2.77 9.89 17.22
CA GLU A 156 -1.31 9.97 17.28
C GLU A 156 -0.75 10.53 15.97
N VAL A 157 -1.22 10.02 14.82
CA VAL A 157 -0.90 10.58 13.50
C VAL A 157 -1.38 12.02 13.41
N ARG A 158 -2.59 12.32 13.89
CA ARG A 158 -3.16 13.66 13.84
C ARG A 158 -2.34 14.71 14.58
N GLN A 159 -1.85 14.41 15.79
CA GLN A 159 -1.02 15.35 16.55
C GLN A 159 0.43 15.32 16.06
N GLY A 160 0.93 14.13 15.70
CA GLY A 160 2.25 13.93 15.14
C GLY A 160 2.48 14.73 13.86
N LEU A 161 1.56 14.69 12.90
CA LEU A 161 1.72 15.38 11.61
C LEU A 161 1.83 16.90 11.76
N LYS A 162 1.03 17.52 12.65
CA LYS A 162 1.11 18.96 12.91
C LYS A 162 2.49 19.39 13.39
N THR A 163 3.08 18.56 14.25
CA THR A 163 4.41 18.80 14.81
C THR A 163 5.48 18.52 13.77
N TYR A 164 5.35 17.42 13.03
CA TYR A 164 6.29 16.98 12.00
C TYR A 164 6.42 17.99 10.86
N SER A 165 5.29 18.57 10.43
CA SER A 165 5.24 19.50 9.30
C SER A 165 5.28 20.97 9.72
N ASN A 166 5.33 21.25 11.02
CA ASN A 166 5.18 22.59 11.59
C ASN A 166 3.93 23.31 11.05
N TRP A 167 2.82 22.59 10.90
CA TRP A 167 1.57 23.10 10.35
C TRP A 167 0.38 22.89 11.30
N PRO A 168 -0.32 23.96 11.72
CA PRO A 168 -1.25 23.88 12.86
C PRO A 168 -2.60 23.21 12.54
N THR A 169 -3.01 23.18 11.27
CA THR A 169 -4.39 22.86 10.87
C THR A 169 -4.50 21.73 9.86
N TYR A 170 -5.75 21.31 9.61
CA TYR A 170 -6.11 20.37 8.54
C TYR A 170 -7.22 20.99 7.70
N PRO A 171 -7.29 20.70 6.39
CA PRO A 171 -6.51 19.65 5.68
C PRO A 171 -5.04 20.02 5.42
N GLN A 172 -4.18 19.00 5.20
CA GLN A 172 -2.79 19.16 4.76
C GLN A 172 -2.58 18.32 3.49
N LEU A 173 -2.08 18.94 2.42
CA LEU A 173 -1.76 18.30 1.15
C LEU A 173 -0.25 18.08 1.03
N TYR A 174 0.15 16.86 0.71
CA TYR A 174 1.53 16.49 0.44
C TYR A 174 1.66 15.99 -0.99
N VAL A 175 2.75 16.36 -1.66
CA VAL A 175 3.09 15.87 -3.00
C VAL A 175 4.55 15.43 -2.99
N ALA A 176 4.82 14.24 -3.53
CA ALA A 176 6.15 13.64 -3.57
C ALA A 176 6.87 13.58 -2.20
N GLY A 177 6.11 13.53 -1.10
CA GLY A 177 6.63 13.50 0.25
C GLY A 177 6.76 14.86 0.94
N GLU A 178 6.53 15.97 0.22
CA GLU A 178 6.71 17.33 0.71
C GLU A 178 5.36 18.00 1.01
N LEU A 179 5.30 18.81 2.07
CA LEU A 179 4.10 19.57 2.41
C LEU A 179 3.91 20.69 1.39
N ILE A 180 2.78 20.68 0.69
CA ILE A 180 2.35 21.79 -0.16
C ILE A 180 1.63 22.85 0.68
N GLY A 181 0.77 22.41 1.61
CA GLY A 181 0.10 23.31 2.54
C GLY A 181 -1.35 22.92 2.84
N GLY A 182 -2.08 23.85 3.44
CA GLY A 182 -3.52 23.76 3.67
C GLY A 182 -4.35 24.31 2.53
N LEU A 183 -5.66 24.50 2.76
CA LEU A 183 -6.60 24.97 1.73
C LEU A 183 -6.19 26.32 1.12
N ASP A 184 -5.75 27.27 1.94
CA ASP A 184 -5.49 28.64 1.47
C ASP A 184 -4.32 28.66 0.47
N ILE A 185 -3.23 27.95 0.78
CA ILE A 185 -2.09 27.79 -0.13
C ILE A 185 -2.51 27.09 -1.43
N VAL A 186 -3.34 26.04 -1.33
CA VAL A 186 -3.82 25.35 -2.53
C VAL A 186 -4.70 26.24 -3.40
N LYS A 187 -5.51 27.13 -2.82
CA LYS A 187 -6.26 28.14 -3.59
C LYS A 187 -5.34 29.15 -4.28
N GLU A 188 -4.25 29.57 -3.63
CA GLU A 188 -3.24 30.43 -4.25
C GLU A 188 -2.52 29.73 -5.41
N LEU A 189 -2.19 28.45 -5.25
CA LEU A 189 -1.62 27.62 -6.32
C LEU A 189 -2.60 27.37 -7.47
N GLU A 190 -3.90 27.24 -7.18
CA GLU A 190 -4.95 27.14 -8.18
C GLU A 190 -5.06 28.44 -8.98
N ALA A 191 -5.06 29.59 -8.29
CA ALA A 191 -5.19 30.91 -8.92
C ALA A 191 -3.98 31.29 -9.79
N SER A 192 -2.78 30.84 -9.41
CA SER A 192 -1.55 31.02 -10.19
C SER A 192 -1.38 30.00 -11.32
N GLY A 193 -2.14 28.89 -11.30
CA GLY A 193 -2.02 27.78 -12.24
C GLY A 193 -0.88 26.80 -11.94
N GLU A 194 -0.12 27.02 -10.86
CA GLU A 194 1.00 26.16 -10.45
C GLU A 194 0.54 24.80 -9.92
N LEU A 195 -0.70 24.72 -9.40
CA LEU A 195 -1.26 23.50 -8.82
C LEU A 195 -1.21 22.31 -9.80
N ASP A 196 -1.49 22.57 -11.08
CA ASP A 196 -1.52 21.55 -12.13
C ASP A 196 -0.14 21.03 -12.53
N THR A 197 0.90 21.82 -12.24
CA THR A 197 2.29 21.47 -12.52
C THR A 197 2.88 20.65 -11.36
N ILE A 198 2.50 21.00 -10.14
CA ILE A 198 3.02 20.35 -8.93
C ILE A 198 2.32 19.01 -8.70
N CYS A 199 1.00 18.94 -8.83
CA CYS A 199 0.24 17.76 -8.48
C CYS A 199 0.16 16.72 -9.62
N PRO A 200 0.24 15.42 -9.31
CA PRO A 200 0.08 14.37 -10.30
C PRO A 200 -1.36 14.36 -10.83
N LYS A 201 -1.50 14.40 -12.16
CA LYS A 201 -2.80 14.23 -12.80
C LYS A 201 -3.27 12.78 -12.68
N ALA A 202 -4.57 12.59 -12.47
CA ALA A 202 -5.21 11.31 -12.70
C ALA A 202 -4.94 10.90 -14.15
N GLN A 203 -4.42 9.69 -14.34
CA GLN A 203 -4.24 9.15 -15.68
C GLN A 203 -5.61 9.19 -16.37
N LYS A 204 -5.71 9.93 -17.47
CA LYS A 204 -6.97 10.01 -18.20
C LYS A 204 -7.32 8.61 -18.67
N LEU A 205 -8.59 8.21 -18.49
CA LEU A 205 -9.07 6.93 -18.98
C LEU A 205 -8.70 6.74 -20.46
N GLU A 206 -8.83 7.79 -21.29
CA GLU A 206 -8.41 7.77 -22.69
C GLU A 206 -6.96 7.31 -22.90
N ASP A 207 -6.00 7.79 -22.10
CA ASP A 207 -4.59 7.41 -22.21
C ASP A 207 -4.39 5.94 -21.80
N ARG A 208 -5.14 5.50 -20.78
CA ARG A 208 -5.16 4.10 -20.35
C ARG A 208 -5.73 3.19 -21.45
N LEU A 209 -6.83 3.58 -22.09
CA LEU A 209 -7.44 2.83 -23.20
C LEU A 209 -6.49 2.77 -24.39
N LYS A 210 -5.88 3.89 -24.78
CA LYS A 210 -4.86 3.93 -25.85
C LYS A 210 -3.70 2.99 -25.55
N SER A 211 -3.18 2.99 -24.32
CA SER A 211 -2.10 2.09 -23.90
C SER A 211 -2.51 0.61 -24.01
N LEU A 212 -3.72 0.26 -23.55
CA LEU A 212 -4.25 -1.10 -23.67
C LEU A 212 -4.45 -1.53 -25.12
N ILE A 213 -5.01 -0.66 -25.96
CA ILE A 213 -5.25 -0.92 -27.38
C ILE A 213 -3.93 -1.16 -28.12
N ASN A 214 -2.87 -0.41 -27.76
CA ASN A 214 -1.55 -0.49 -28.40
C ASN A 214 -0.60 -1.49 -27.73
N LYS A 215 -1.08 -2.29 -26.76
CA LYS A 215 -0.25 -3.28 -26.05
C LYS A 215 0.31 -4.37 -26.98
N ALA A 216 -0.40 -4.67 -28.07
CA ALA A 216 0.06 -5.56 -29.13
C ALA A 216 -0.40 -5.04 -30.51
N PRO A 217 0.26 -5.43 -31.61
CA PRO A 217 -0.15 -5.05 -32.96
C PRO A 217 -1.59 -5.47 -33.30
N VAL A 218 -2.04 -6.59 -32.74
CA VAL A 218 -3.40 -7.10 -32.87
C VAL A 218 -3.94 -7.34 -31.45
N MET A 219 -4.89 -6.52 -31.02
CA MET A 219 -5.50 -6.58 -29.69
C MET A 219 -6.99 -6.91 -29.79
N LEU A 220 -7.43 -7.92 -29.02
CA LEU A 220 -8.82 -8.34 -28.97
C LEU A 220 -9.40 -8.13 -27.57
N PHE A 221 -10.35 -7.19 -27.45
CA PHE A 221 -11.12 -6.98 -26.23
C PHE A 221 -12.37 -7.86 -26.24
N MET A 222 -12.48 -8.77 -25.27
CA MET A 222 -13.52 -9.80 -25.29
C MET A 222 -13.95 -10.23 -23.89
N LYS A 223 -14.99 -11.08 -23.80
CA LYS A 223 -15.47 -11.65 -22.54
C LYS A 223 -14.77 -12.99 -22.29
N GLY A 224 -13.91 -13.04 -21.27
CA GLY A 224 -13.02 -14.18 -21.02
C GLY A 224 -11.64 -14.02 -21.67
N SER A 225 -10.91 -15.13 -21.78
CA SER A 225 -9.56 -15.19 -22.36
C SER A 225 -9.50 -16.11 -23.58
N LYS A 226 -8.35 -16.16 -24.27
CA LYS A 226 -8.08 -17.13 -25.37
C LYS A 226 -8.39 -18.57 -24.98
N GLN A 227 -8.11 -18.95 -23.73
CA GLN A 227 -8.26 -20.32 -23.22
C GLN A 227 -9.66 -20.57 -22.65
N MET A 228 -10.28 -19.53 -22.07
CA MET A 228 -11.57 -19.61 -21.40
C MET A 228 -12.50 -18.49 -21.87
N ALA A 229 -13.08 -18.65 -23.05
CA ALA A 229 -14.07 -17.71 -23.58
C ALA A 229 -15.42 -17.85 -22.84
N LYS A 230 -15.94 -16.73 -22.32
CA LYS A 230 -17.17 -16.69 -21.49
C LYS A 230 -18.43 -16.32 -22.29
N CYS A 231 -18.35 -16.21 -23.62
CA CYS A 231 -19.45 -15.81 -24.49
C CYS A 231 -19.36 -16.47 -25.88
N GLY A 232 -20.50 -16.74 -26.53
CA GLY A 232 -20.55 -17.33 -27.88
C GLY A 232 -19.84 -16.49 -28.94
N PHE A 233 -20.06 -15.17 -28.95
CA PHE A 233 -19.36 -14.27 -29.88
C PHE A 233 -17.85 -14.22 -29.65
N SER A 234 -17.42 -14.32 -28.38
CA SER A 234 -16.00 -14.38 -28.04
C SER A 234 -15.36 -15.69 -28.49
N ARG A 235 -16.08 -16.83 -28.43
CA ARG A 235 -15.60 -18.11 -29.00
C ARG A 235 -15.44 -18.03 -30.51
N GLN A 236 -16.44 -17.50 -31.21
CA GLN A 236 -16.43 -17.40 -32.66
C GLN A 236 -15.26 -16.55 -33.19
N ILE A 237 -15.00 -15.38 -32.59
CA ILE A 237 -13.88 -14.55 -33.03
C ILE A 237 -12.53 -15.23 -32.73
N ILE A 238 -12.39 -15.94 -31.60
CA ILE A 238 -11.17 -16.72 -31.31
C ILE A 238 -10.94 -17.80 -32.37
N GLU A 239 -11.99 -18.55 -32.74
CA GLU A 239 -11.88 -19.58 -33.78
C GLU A 239 -11.43 -19.00 -35.11
N ILE A 240 -11.97 -17.83 -35.49
CA ILE A 240 -11.55 -17.11 -36.70
C ILE A 240 -10.09 -16.67 -36.58
N MET A 241 -9.71 -15.99 -35.50
CA MET A 241 -8.35 -15.48 -35.28
C MET A 241 -7.32 -16.62 -35.24
N ASN A 242 -7.60 -17.72 -34.56
CA ASN A 242 -6.72 -18.89 -34.52
C ASN A 242 -6.53 -19.52 -35.91
N SER A 243 -7.55 -19.47 -36.77
CA SER A 243 -7.45 -20.01 -38.13
C SER A 243 -6.59 -19.18 -39.08
N THR A 244 -6.28 -17.91 -38.73
CA THR A 244 -5.41 -17.06 -39.56
C THR A 244 -3.92 -17.30 -39.30
N GLY A 245 -3.57 -17.88 -38.15
CA GLY A 245 -2.18 -18.07 -37.72
C GLY A 245 -1.45 -16.77 -37.33
N VAL A 246 -2.16 -15.65 -37.23
CA VAL A 246 -1.59 -14.37 -36.79
C VAL A 246 -1.56 -14.32 -35.26
N GLU A 247 -0.43 -13.90 -34.70
CA GLU A 247 -0.31 -13.64 -33.26
C GLU A 247 -1.13 -12.42 -32.84
N TYR A 248 -1.89 -12.56 -31.77
CA TYR A 248 -2.73 -11.50 -31.21
C TYR A 248 -2.75 -11.59 -29.69
N GLU A 249 -3.16 -10.54 -28.99
CA GLU A 249 -3.33 -10.56 -27.53
C GLU A 249 -4.79 -10.32 -27.15
N THR A 250 -5.19 -10.74 -25.94
CA THR A 250 -6.58 -10.59 -25.46
C THR A 250 -6.67 -9.83 -24.15
N PHE A 251 -7.75 -9.09 -23.96
CA PHE A 251 -8.10 -8.44 -22.70
C PHE A 251 -9.53 -8.85 -22.28
N ASP A 252 -9.69 -9.38 -21.05
CA ASP A 252 -11.01 -9.73 -20.51
C ASP A 252 -11.71 -8.48 -19.96
N ILE A 253 -12.70 -7.98 -20.69
CA ILE A 253 -13.45 -6.78 -20.27
C ILE A 253 -14.35 -7.02 -19.05
N LEU A 254 -14.50 -8.25 -18.58
CA LEU A 254 -15.27 -8.56 -17.37
C LEU A 254 -14.48 -8.30 -16.09
N GLU A 255 -13.15 -8.20 -16.18
CA GLU A 255 -12.28 -7.93 -15.02
C GLU A 255 -12.13 -6.43 -14.75
N ASP A 256 -12.54 -5.57 -15.70
CA ASP A 256 -12.40 -4.12 -15.60
C ASP A 256 -13.60 -3.38 -16.20
N GLU A 257 -14.53 -2.97 -15.34
CA GLU A 257 -15.76 -2.29 -15.75
C GLU A 257 -15.50 -0.87 -16.28
N GLU A 258 -14.44 -0.20 -15.80
CA GLU A 258 -14.06 1.14 -16.28
C GLU A 258 -13.56 1.08 -17.72
N VAL A 259 -12.65 0.14 -18.02
CA VAL A 259 -12.20 -0.13 -19.39
C VAL A 259 -13.36 -0.56 -20.26
N ARG A 260 -14.24 -1.43 -19.75
CA ARG A 260 -15.39 -1.94 -20.50
C ARG A 260 -16.34 -0.85 -20.97
N GLN A 261 -16.70 0.08 -20.09
CA GLN A 261 -17.58 1.19 -20.45
C GLN A 261 -16.81 2.24 -21.25
N GLY A 262 -15.56 2.51 -20.86
CA GLY A 262 -14.67 3.46 -21.53
C GLY A 262 -14.45 3.13 -23.00
N LEU A 263 -14.11 1.88 -23.32
CA LEU A 263 -13.82 1.47 -24.70
C LEU A 263 -15.03 1.70 -25.62
N LYS A 264 -16.26 1.41 -25.16
CA LYS A 264 -17.47 1.60 -25.98
C LYS A 264 -17.65 3.05 -26.42
N THR A 265 -17.44 3.97 -25.49
CA THR A 265 -17.52 5.40 -25.75
C THR A 265 -16.35 5.86 -26.61
N PHE A 266 -15.14 5.39 -26.28
CA PHE A 266 -13.91 5.76 -26.99
C PHE A 266 -13.91 5.34 -28.47
N SER A 267 -14.39 4.13 -28.76
CA SER A 267 -14.42 3.57 -30.11
C SER A 267 -15.73 3.79 -30.86
N ASN A 268 -16.70 4.45 -30.21
CA ASN A 268 -18.07 4.60 -30.69
C ASN A 268 -18.69 3.25 -31.13
N TRP A 269 -18.36 2.17 -30.40
CA TRP A 269 -18.76 0.81 -30.72
C TRP A 269 -19.53 0.16 -29.55
N PRO A 270 -20.79 -0.26 -29.74
CA PRO A 270 -21.67 -0.60 -28.61
C PRO A 270 -21.41 -1.97 -27.97
N THR A 271 -20.79 -2.90 -28.70
CA THR A 271 -20.73 -4.33 -28.34
C THR A 271 -19.31 -4.87 -28.18
N TYR A 272 -19.20 -6.10 -27.66
CA TYR A 272 -17.96 -6.87 -27.60
C TYR A 272 -18.23 -8.26 -28.21
N PRO A 273 -17.23 -8.89 -28.85
CA PRO A 273 -15.80 -8.52 -28.87
C PRO A 273 -15.48 -7.31 -29.79
N GLN A 274 -14.36 -6.62 -29.52
CA GLN A 274 -13.81 -5.55 -30.36
C GLN A 274 -12.36 -5.89 -30.74
N LEU A 275 -12.07 -5.96 -32.05
CA LEU A 275 -10.74 -6.22 -32.60
C LEU A 275 -10.08 -4.92 -33.02
N TYR A 276 -8.83 -4.74 -32.60
CA TYR A 276 -7.98 -3.62 -32.98
C TYR A 276 -6.72 -4.09 -33.68
N VAL A 277 -6.30 -3.36 -34.70
CA VAL A 277 -5.02 -3.57 -35.39
C VAL A 277 -4.27 -2.25 -35.45
N LYS A 278 -3.01 -2.24 -34.99
CA LYS A 278 -2.12 -1.06 -34.94
C LYS A 278 -2.78 0.19 -34.33
N GLY A 279 -3.63 0.00 -33.33
CA GLY A 279 -4.31 1.11 -32.65
C GLY A 279 -5.72 1.42 -33.17
N GLU A 280 -6.10 0.89 -34.33
CA GLU A 280 -7.36 1.22 -35.00
C GLU A 280 -8.40 0.12 -34.83
N LEU A 281 -9.67 0.52 -34.66
CA LEU A 281 -10.78 -0.42 -34.55
C LEU A 281 -11.06 -1.05 -35.92
N VAL A 282 -10.93 -2.38 -36.00
CA VAL A 282 -11.39 -3.15 -37.16
C VAL A 282 -12.89 -3.42 -37.05
N GLY A 283 -13.35 -3.81 -35.86
CA GLY A 283 -14.77 -4.04 -35.60
C GLY A 283 -15.06 -5.22 -34.68
N GLY A 284 -16.33 -5.63 -34.69
CA GLY A 284 -16.81 -6.81 -33.96
C GLY A 284 -16.68 -8.11 -34.74
N VAL A 285 -17.19 -9.21 -34.15
CA VAL A 285 -17.13 -10.55 -34.76
C VAL A 285 -17.79 -10.65 -36.13
N ASP A 286 -18.85 -9.88 -36.39
CA ASP A 286 -19.57 -9.93 -37.66
C ASP A 286 -18.74 -9.32 -38.80
N ILE A 287 -18.10 -8.16 -38.57
CA ILE A 287 -17.13 -7.57 -39.52
C ILE A 287 -15.96 -8.52 -39.76
N VAL A 288 -15.43 -9.13 -38.70
CA VAL A 288 -14.30 -10.06 -38.82
C VAL A 288 -14.66 -11.31 -39.63
N LYS A 289 -15.92 -11.78 -39.55
CA LYS A 289 -16.42 -12.85 -40.42
C LYS A 289 -16.50 -12.40 -41.87
N GLU A 290 -17.08 -11.22 -42.13
CA GLU A 290 -17.18 -10.67 -43.49
C GLU A 290 -15.80 -10.52 -44.14
N LEU A 291 -14.82 -9.98 -43.40
CA LEU A 291 -13.42 -9.87 -43.85
C LEU A 291 -12.77 -11.23 -44.12
N LYS A 292 -13.14 -12.27 -43.37
CA LYS A 292 -12.66 -13.63 -43.61
C LYS A 292 -13.25 -14.20 -44.90
N GLU A 293 -14.54 -13.97 -45.13
CA GLU A 293 -15.27 -14.44 -46.31
C GLU A 293 -14.82 -13.71 -47.58
N SER A 294 -14.48 -12.42 -47.49
CA SER A 294 -13.93 -11.64 -48.61
C SER A 294 -12.45 -11.92 -48.88
N GLY A 295 -11.74 -12.55 -47.94
CA GLY A 295 -10.29 -12.80 -48.02
C GLY A 295 -9.41 -11.60 -47.59
N GLU A 296 -10.01 -10.50 -47.12
CA GLU A 296 -9.32 -9.28 -46.71
C GLU A 296 -8.81 -9.31 -45.27
N LEU A 297 -9.24 -10.28 -44.46
CA LEU A 297 -8.87 -10.37 -43.04
C LEU A 297 -7.35 -10.48 -42.82
N LEU A 298 -6.65 -11.30 -43.61
CA LEU A 298 -5.20 -11.48 -43.46
C LEU A 298 -4.41 -10.19 -43.76
N PRO A 299 -4.66 -9.49 -44.89
CA PRO A 299 -4.10 -8.15 -45.14
C PRO A 299 -4.38 -7.15 -44.00
N VAL A 300 -5.63 -7.09 -43.52
CA VAL A 300 -6.02 -6.23 -42.40
C VAL A 300 -5.19 -6.54 -41.15
N LEU A 301 -5.06 -7.81 -40.77
CA LEU A 301 -4.34 -8.23 -39.57
C LEU A 301 -2.82 -7.97 -39.64
N LYS A 302 -2.24 -7.99 -40.84
CA LYS A 302 -0.83 -7.58 -41.05
C LYS A 302 -0.67 -6.06 -41.11
N GLY A 303 -1.77 -5.33 -41.20
CA GLY A 303 -1.81 -3.89 -41.39
C GLY A 303 -1.22 -3.49 -42.74
N GLU A 304 -1.61 -4.20 -43.79
CA GLU A 304 -1.29 -3.96 -45.21
C GLU A 304 -2.40 -3.17 -45.94
N ASN A 305 -3.34 -2.59 -45.18
CA ASN A 305 -4.42 -1.73 -45.68
C ASN A 305 -4.10 -0.25 -45.57
#